data_AF-A0A0K1EDU9-F1
#
_entry.id   AF-A0A0K1EDU9-F1
#
_cell.length_a   1.000
_cell.length_b   1.000
_cell.length_c   1.000
_cell.angle_alpha   90.00
_cell.angle_beta   90.00
_cell.angle_gamma   90.00
#
_symmetry.space_group_name_H-M   'P 1'
#
loop_
_entity.id
_entity.type
_entity.pdbx_description
1 polymer ?
#
loop_
_entity_poly.entity_id
_entity_poly.type
_entity_poly.pdbx_seq_one_letter_code
_entity_poly.pdbx_strand_id
1 'polypeptide(L)'
;MHRRTLLHLGASLAAFPLLPDAAHADECGKPRTDLTRIDARVGTNHGHLFQVHLDDIKACVEKTYDLTGTAGHPHAITLTPDDFRKLGAGEILRAPCSREGGHIHRLLVRCAPAEEPPERVNVCQIQIGGKDDHELIIPAAHIADPQDRSYEVQGISPHGHGLRLTADHFRKLVAGEQLALRTAPSEGHSHVVFIRYARPAKAPEEATPPGKPTPPGPPASPSPAP
;
A
#
# COMPACT_ATOMS: atom_id res chain seq x y z
N MET A 1 9.86 -5.38 70.20
CA MET A 1 9.51 -6.82 70.13
C MET A 1 8.03 -6.95 69.84
N HIS A 2 7.63 -7.46 68.67
CA HIS A 2 6.48 -8.37 68.50
C HIS A 2 6.40 -8.80 67.03
N ARG A 3 6.86 -10.02 66.77
CA ARG A 3 6.77 -10.73 65.50
C ARG A 3 5.36 -11.32 65.39
N ARG A 4 4.71 -11.17 64.23
CA ARG A 4 3.55 -12.00 63.86
C ARG A 4 3.85 -12.72 62.56
N THR A 5 4.00 -14.03 62.70
CA THR A 5 4.19 -15.02 61.65
C THR A 5 2.80 -15.45 61.18
N LEU A 6 2.49 -15.25 59.90
CA LEU A 6 1.28 -15.76 59.26
C LEU A 6 1.68 -16.85 58.26
N LEU A 7 1.27 -18.08 58.57
CA LEU A 7 1.35 -19.22 57.66
C LEU A 7 0.32 -19.02 56.53
N HIS A 8 0.78 -19.02 55.28
CA HIS A 8 -0.08 -19.21 54.12
C HIS A 8 -0.06 -20.69 53.72
N LEU A 9 -1.23 -21.34 53.81
CA LEU A 9 -1.48 -22.65 53.22
C LEU A 9 -1.43 -22.52 51.69
N GLY A 10 -0.55 -23.31 51.08
CA GLY A 10 -0.40 -23.41 49.63
C GLY A 10 -1.57 -24.18 49.01
N ALA A 11 -2.30 -23.52 48.12
CA ALA A 11 -3.13 -24.16 47.12
C ALA A 11 -2.26 -24.39 45.86
N SER A 12 -1.89 -25.65 45.61
CA SER A 12 -1.26 -26.06 44.34
C SER A 12 -2.30 -25.97 43.22
N LEU A 13 -2.22 -24.92 42.42
CA LEU A 13 -2.88 -24.83 41.12
C LEU A 13 -2.11 -25.75 40.15
N ALA A 14 -2.70 -26.88 39.79
CA ALA A 14 -2.22 -27.70 38.69
C ALA A 14 -2.30 -26.89 37.40
N ALA A 15 -1.14 -26.49 36.86
CA ALA A 15 -1.04 -25.86 35.56
C ALA A 15 -1.42 -26.90 34.49
N PHE A 16 -2.66 -26.86 34.02
CA PHE A 16 -3.02 -27.55 32.78
C PHE A 16 -2.25 -26.87 31.64
N PRO A 17 -1.39 -27.59 30.90
CA PRO A 17 -0.78 -27.04 29.70
C PRO A 17 -1.92 -26.75 28.72
N LEU A 18 -2.16 -25.47 28.47
CA LEU A 18 -2.96 -25.01 27.34
C LEU A 18 -2.23 -25.47 26.08
N LEU A 19 -2.57 -26.66 25.59
CA LEU A 19 -2.20 -27.07 24.25
C LEU A 19 -2.80 -26.03 23.29
N PRO A 20 -1.99 -25.42 22.40
CA PRO A 20 -2.50 -24.47 21.42
C PRO A 20 -3.58 -25.17 20.59
N ASP A 21 -4.74 -24.53 20.50
CA ASP A 21 -5.93 -25.06 19.86
C ASP A 21 -5.67 -25.25 18.35
N ALA A 22 -5.38 -26.49 17.95
CA ALA A 22 -5.11 -26.84 16.55
C ALA A 22 -6.35 -26.69 15.65
N ALA A 23 -7.51 -26.35 16.22
CA ALA A 23 -8.77 -26.19 15.50
C ALA A 23 -8.83 -24.92 14.61
N HIS A 24 -7.94 -23.94 14.77
CA HIS A 24 -8.03 -22.67 14.01
C HIS A 24 -7.33 -22.67 12.64
N ALA A 25 -6.62 -23.75 12.26
CA ALA A 25 -5.93 -23.79 10.97
C ALA A 25 -6.87 -23.71 9.76
N ASP A 26 -8.13 -24.16 9.91
CA ASP A 26 -9.12 -24.13 8.83
C ASP A 26 -9.82 -22.75 8.72
N GLU A 27 -9.65 -21.87 9.71
CA GLU A 27 -10.33 -20.57 9.75
C GLU A 27 -9.64 -19.51 8.90
N CYS A 28 -8.43 -19.75 8.38
CA CYS A 28 -7.75 -18.75 7.56
C CYS A 28 -8.49 -18.39 6.27
N GLY A 29 -9.39 -19.26 5.83
CA GLY A 29 -9.94 -19.19 4.48
C GLY A 29 -8.85 -19.43 3.43
N LYS A 30 -9.28 -19.64 2.19
CA LYS A 30 -8.36 -19.80 1.06
C LYS A 30 -7.88 -18.42 0.60
N PRO A 31 -6.57 -18.09 0.63
CA PRO A 31 -6.07 -16.84 0.07
C PRO A 31 -6.46 -16.70 -1.40
N ARG A 32 -6.65 -15.47 -1.88
CA ARG A 32 -6.90 -15.24 -3.29
C ARG A 32 -5.73 -15.75 -4.13
N THR A 33 -6.04 -16.40 -5.23
CA THR A 33 -5.04 -17.06 -6.09
C THR A 33 -4.31 -16.10 -7.03
N ASP A 34 -4.83 -14.89 -7.23
CA ASP A 34 -4.20 -13.86 -8.05
C ASP A 34 -3.12 -13.07 -7.31
N LEU A 35 -2.97 -13.25 -6.00
CA LEU A 35 -1.98 -12.57 -5.17
C LEU A 35 -0.64 -13.31 -5.22
N THR A 36 0.38 -12.70 -5.83
CA THR A 36 1.67 -13.36 -6.09
C THR A 36 2.87 -12.56 -5.60
N ARG A 37 2.68 -11.38 -5.02
CA ARG A 37 3.74 -10.61 -4.35
C ARG A 37 3.24 -10.01 -3.03
N ILE A 38 4.21 -9.60 -2.21
CA ILE A 38 4.00 -8.84 -0.98
C ILE A 38 4.66 -7.47 -1.13
N ASP A 39 3.88 -6.42 -0.92
CA ASP A 39 4.41 -5.07 -0.78
C ASP A 39 4.42 -4.73 0.71
N ALA A 40 5.62 -4.53 1.28
CA ALA A 40 5.81 -4.16 2.66
C ALA A 40 6.63 -2.87 2.75
N ARG A 41 6.17 -1.92 3.58
CA ARG A 41 6.83 -0.63 3.82
C ARG A 41 6.92 -0.37 5.30
N VAL A 42 8.07 0.14 5.74
CA VAL A 42 8.30 0.66 7.09
C VAL A 42 8.21 2.19 7.03
N GLY A 43 7.37 2.80 7.85
CA GLY A 43 7.23 4.26 7.94
C GLY A 43 8.44 4.90 8.62
N THR A 44 8.84 6.11 8.18
CA THR A 44 10.05 6.81 8.66
C THR A 44 11.28 5.87 8.76
N ASN A 45 11.45 4.99 7.76
CA ASN A 45 12.49 3.96 7.80
C ASN A 45 13.90 4.58 7.73
N HIS A 46 14.78 4.16 8.63
CA HIS A 46 16.19 4.57 8.66
C HIS A 46 17.17 3.37 8.69
N GLY A 47 16.77 2.22 8.14
CA GLY A 47 17.62 1.03 8.02
C GLY A 47 16.94 -0.28 8.44
N HIS A 48 15.69 -0.23 8.85
CA HIS A 48 14.89 -1.41 9.14
C HIS A 48 14.53 -2.19 7.87
N LEU A 49 14.46 -3.50 8.00
CA LEU A 49 14.04 -4.42 6.95
C LEU A 49 12.83 -5.19 7.43
N PHE A 50 11.75 -5.18 6.66
CA PHE A 50 10.58 -6.00 6.96
C PHE A 50 10.20 -6.82 5.74
N GLN A 51 10.23 -8.15 5.89
CA GLN A 51 9.91 -9.10 4.84
C GLN A 51 8.93 -10.13 5.37
N VAL A 52 7.78 -10.24 4.70
CA VAL A 52 6.75 -11.26 4.94
C VAL A 52 6.66 -12.11 3.69
N HIS A 53 6.59 -13.43 3.85
CA HIS A 53 6.48 -14.37 2.73
C HIS A 53 5.04 -14.81 2.50
N LEU A 54 4.69 -15.12 1.24
CA LEU A 54 3.36 -15.65 0.90
C LEU A 54 3.05 -16.96 1.63
N ASP A 55 4.07 -17.75 1.94
CA ASP A 55 3.89 -19.02 2.65
C ASP A 55 3.47 -18.79 4.11
N ASP A 56 3.89 -17.68 4.73
CA ASP A 56 3.42 -17.32 6.08
C ASP A 56 1.92 -16.95 6.06
N ILE A 57 1.47 -16.27 5.01
CA ILE A 57 0.05 -15.93 4.82
C ILE A 57 -0.80 -17.19 4.59
N LYS A 58 -0.29 -18.16 3.82
CA LYS A 58 -0.98 -19.44 3.61
C LYS A 58 -0.99 -20.30 4.87
N ALA A 59 0.10 -20.29 5.63
CA ALA A 59 0.21 -21.02 6.88
C ALA A 59 -0.74 -20.46 7.94
N CYS A 60 -0.91 -19.13 7.95
CA CYS A 60 -1.86 -18.43 8.82
C CYS A 60 -1.63 -18.70 10.31
N VAL A 61 -0.38 -18.89 10.70
CA VAL A 61 0.03 -19.10 12.07
C VAL A 61 0.66 -17.81 12.57
N GLU A 62 0.35 -17.43 13.80
CA GLU A 62 0.98 -16.27 14.45
C GLU A 62 2.51 -16.34 14.31
N LYS A 63 3.11 -15.22 13.89
CA LYS A 63 4.55 -15.15 13.67
C LYS A 63 5.09 -13.79 14.04
N THR A 64 6.19 -13.79 14.79
CA THR A 64 6.96 -12.60 15.11
C THR A 64 8.12 -12.43 14.12
N TYR A 65 8.23 -11.25 13.54
CA TYR A 65 9.28 -10.87 12.60
C TYR A 65 10.22 -9.87 13.29
N ASP A 66 11.52 -10.09 13.11
CA ASP A 66 12.54 -9.09 13.41
C ASP A 66 12.60 -8.05 12.29
N LEU A 67 12.72 -6.79 12.67
CA LEU A 67 12.80 -5.64 11.75
C LEU A 67 14.14 -4.94 11.80
N THR A 68 15.11 -5.42 12.60
CA THR A 68 16.38 -4.74 12.87
C THR A 68 17.06 -4.27 11.58
N GLY A 69 17.22 -5.15 10.59
CA GLY A 69 17.90 -4.81 9.34
C GLY A 69 19.33 -4.29 9.60
N THR A 70 19.65 -3.11 9.08
CA THR A 70 20.91 -2.40 9.33
C THR A 70 20.77 -1.27 10.36
N ALA A 71 19.62 -1.16 11.02
CA ALA A 71 19.40 -0.13 12.05
C ALA A 71 20.24 -0.41 13.30
N GLY A 72 20.49 0.65 14.07
CA GLY A 72 21.28 0.58 15.31
C GLY A 72 20.53 0.04 16.53
N HIS A 73 19.24 -0.28 16.39
CA HIS A 73 18.38 -0.83 17.45
C HIS A 73 17.35 -1.80 16.85
N PRO A 74 16.84 -2.76 17.65
CA PRO A 74 15.88 -3.74 17.14
C PRO A 74 14.47 -3.18 17.09
N HIS A 75 13.64 -3.76 16.25
CA HIS A 75 12.17 -3.68 16.35
C HIS A 75 11.60 -5.04 15.99
N ALA A 76 10.41 -5.36 16.48
CA ALA A 76 9.71 -6.60 16.17
C ALA A 76 8.23 -6.33 15.88
N ILE A 77 7.61 -7.16 15.06
CA ILE A 77 6.14 -7.19 14.91
C ILE A 77 5.64 -8.62 14.98
N THR A 78 4.56 -8.83 15.71
CA THR A 78 3.81 -10.08 15.70
C THR A 78 2.60 -9.91 14.79
N LEU A 79 2.52 -10.73 13.75
CA LEU A 79 1.35 -10.83 12.88
C LEU A 79 0.51 -12.02 13.33
N THR A 80 -0.77 -11.77 13.56
CA THR A 80 -1.74 -12.77 14.01
C THR A 80 -2.35 -13.53 12.83
N PRO A 81 -3.04 -14.67 13.05
CA PRO A 81 -3.82 -15.33 12.01
C PRO A 81 -4.82 -14.38 11.32
N ASP A 82 -5.46 -13.49 12.09
CA ASP A 82 -6.40 -12.50 11.57
C ASP A 82 -5.75 -11.51 10.61
N ASP A 83 -4.51 -11.12 10.88
CA ASP A 83 -3.73 -10.25 9.99
C ASP A 83 -3.40 -10.98 8.68
N PHE A 84 -3.00 -12.25 8.75
CA PHE A 84 -2.76 -13.07 7.57
C PHE A 84 -4.04 -13.28 6.74
N ARG A 85 -5.21 -13.43 7.37
CA ARG A 85 -6.51 -13.49 6.65
C ARG A 85 -6.78 -12.22 5.85
N LYS A 86 -6.62 -11.05 6.48
CA LYS A 86 -6.78 -9.75 5.79
C LYS A 86 -5.83 -9.63 4.61
N LEU A 87 -4.56 -9.99 4.82
CA LEU A 87 -3.55 -10.00 3.76
C LEU A 87 -3.93 -10.97 2.64
N GLY A 88 -4.40 -12.18 2.96
CA GLY A 88 -4.86 -13.17 1.99
C GLY A 88 -6.10 -12.77 1.20
N ALA A 89 -6.93 -11.87 1.75
CA ALA A 89 -8.04 -11.22 1.06
C ALA A 89 -7.59 -10.06 0.14
N GLY A 90 -6.32 -9.67 0.20
CA GLY A 90 -5.75 -8.56 -0.56
C GLY A 90 -6.01 -7.19 0.08
N GLU A 91 -6.38 -7.16 1.36
CA GLU A 91 -6.54 -5.94 2.15
C GLU A 91 -5.17 -5.35 2.55
N ILE A 92 -5.19 -4.08 2.96
CA ILE A 92 -4.02 -3.39 3.47
C ILE A 92 -3.99 -3.52 4.98
N LEU A 93 -2.95 -4.14 5.50
CA LEU A 93 -2.64 -4.17 6.93
C LEU A 93 -1.81 -2.94 7.30
N ARG A 94 -2.25 -2.22 8.34
CA ARG A 94 -1.49 -1.16 8.99
C ARG A 94 -1.29 -1.52 10.46
N ALA A 95 -0.04 -1.72 10.86
CA ALA A 95 0.27 -2.18 12.21
C ALA A 95 1.50 -1.47 12.79
N PRO A 96 1.49 -1.10 14.08
CA PRO A 96 2.70 -0.64 14.76
C PRO A 96 3.63 -1.82 15.04
N CYS A 97 4.95 -1.58 15.02
CA CYS A 97 5.92 -2.52 15.59
C CYS A 97 6.17 -2.21 17.08
N SER A 98 7.00 -3.02 17.73
CA SER A 98 7.43 -2.83 19.12
C SER A 98 8.05 -1.45 19.34
N ARG A 99 7.98 -0.96 20.58
CA ARG A 99 8.65 0.29 20.98
C ARG A 99 10.03 -0.04 21.51
N GLU A 100 11.03 0.27 20.70
CA GLU A 100 12.45 0.06 20.99
C GLU A 100 13.23 1.29 20.52
N GLY A 101 14.43 1.52 21.06
CA GLY A 101 15.23 2.71 20.67
C GLY A 101 14.52 4.05 20.89
N GLY A 102 13.50 4.10 21.76
CA GLY A 102 12.75 5.29 22.11
C GLY A 102 11.61 5.69 21.14
N HIS A 103 11.33 4.92 20.09
CA HIS A 103 10.25 5.21 19.14
C HIS A 103 9.55 3.95 18.63
N ILE A 104 8.58 4.11 17.73
CA ILE A 104 7.89 3.03 17.02
C ILE A 104 7.93 3.32 15.52
N HIS A 105 7.91 2.26 14.71
CA HIS A 105 7.57 2.35 13.30
C HIS A 105 6.15 1.83 13.08
N ARG A 106 5.54 2.27 11.98
CA ARG A 106 4.34 1.65 11.45
C ARG A 106 4.65 0.95 10.14
N LEU A 107 3.97 -0.15 9.94
CA LEU A 107 4.11 -0.99 8.76
C LEU A 107 2.85 -0.86 7.93
N LEU A 108 3.04 -0.77 6.61
CA LEU A 108 1.99 -1.03 5.64
C LEU A 108 2.37 -2.30 4.90
N VAL A 109 1.50 -3.31 4.97
CA VAL A 109 1.67 -4.58 4.28
C VAL A 109 0.43 -4.84 3.45
N ARG A 110 0.63 -5.36 2.24
CA ARG A 110 -0.46 -5.91 1.44
C ARG A 110 0.04 -7.03 0.57
N CYS A 111 -0.85 -7.95 0.27
CA CYS A 111 -0.67 -8.83 -0.87
C CYS A 111 -1.14 -8.11 -2.14
N ALA A 112 -0.38 -8.28 -3.21
CA ALA A 112 -0.71 -7.72 -4.52
C ALA A 112 -0.55 -8.78 -5.62
N PRO A 113 -1.29 -8.64 -6.74
CA PRO A 113 -1.05 -9.44 -7.92
C PRO A 113 0.31 -9.13 -8.57
N ALA A 114 0.71 -9.96 -9.54
CA ALA A 114 1.96 -9.80 -10.26
C ALA A 114 2.09 -8.44 -10.97
N GLU A 115 0.96 -7.85 -11.37
CA GLU A 115 0.88 -6.52 -11.97
C GLU A 115 -0.02 -5.66 -11.09
N GLU A 116 0.35 -4.39 -10.87
CA GLU A 116 -0.48 -3.50 -10.04
C GLU A 116 -1.79 -3.21 -10.77
N PRO A 117 -2.96 -3.49 -10.17
CA PRO A 117 -4.20 -3.27 -10.86
C PRO A 117 -4.45 -1.75 -10.96
N PRO A 118 -5.08 -1.28 -12.03
CA PRO A 118 -5.13 0.15 -12.37
C PRO A 118 -5.81 1.01 -11.29
N GLU A 119 -6.69 0.44 -10.46
CA GLU A 119 -7.33 1.09 -9.33
C GLU A 119 -6.38 1.37 -8.14
N ARG A 120 -5.16 0.84 -8.17
CA ARG A 120 -4.14 1.06 -7.13
C ARG A 120 -2.96 1.89 -7.62
N VAL A 121 -2.91 2.20 -8.92
CA VAL A 121 -1.86 3.03 -9.51
C VAL A 121 -2.27 4.51 -9.38
N ASN A 122 -1.47 5.27 -8.66
CA ASN A 122 -1.67 6.72 -8.58
C ASN A 122 -1.21 7.38 -9.88
N VAL A 123 -2.12 8.07 -10.57
CA VAL A 123 -1.78 8.82 -11.79
C VAL A 123 -1.48 10.29 -11.53
N CYS A 124 -1.63 10.72 -10.28
CA CYS A 124 -1.31 12.07 -9.84
C CYS A 124 0.01 12.09 -9.07
N GLN A 125 0.77 13.16 -9.25
CA GLN A 125 1.80 13.56 -8.30
C GLN A 125 1.11 14.17 -7.08
N ILE A 126 1.34 13.58 -5.92
CA ILE A 126 0.74 14.01 -4.65
C ILE A 126 1.85 14.43 -3.71
N GLN A 127 1.69 15.61 -3.10
CA GLN A 127 2.51 16.04 -1.97
C GLN A 127 1.58 16.38 -0.81
N ILE A 128 1.84 15.81 0.36
CA ILE A 128 1.05 16.04 1.57
C ILE A 128 1.96 16.76 2.57
N GLY A 129 1.62 17.99 2.91
CA GLY A 129 2.36 18.74 3.91
C GLY A 129 2.03 18.22 5.32
N GLY A 130 3.00 18.15 6.21
CA GLY A 130 2.85 17.62 7.56
C GLY A 130 4.09 16.85 8.00
N LYS A 131 4.07 16.31 9.22
CA LYS A 131 5.13 15.43 9.73
C LYS A 131 4.83 13.96 9.45
N ASP A 132 3.56 13.62 9.22
CA ASP A 132 3.09 12.24 9.16
C ASP A 132 3.16 11.68 7.74
N ASP A 133 3.46 10.38 7.64
CA ASP A 133 3.65 9.65 6.38
C ASP A 133 2.31 9.26 5.75
N HIS A 134 1.55 10.25 5.28
CA HIS A 134 0.29 10.03 4.58
C HIS A 134 0.48 9.65 3.10
N GLU A 135 -0.52 8.94 2.57
CA GLU A 135 -0.61 8.58 1.15
C GLU A 135 -2.05 8.79 0.67
N LEU A 136 -2.18 9.18 -0.59
CA LEU A 136 -3.44 9.31 -1.31
C LEU A 136 -3.25 8.69 -2.70
N ILE A 137 -4.17 7.81 -3.09
CA ILE A 137 -4.20 7.19 -4.42
C ILE A 137 -5.38 7.76 -5.20
N ILE A 138 -5.10 8.34 -6.37
CA ILE A 138 -6.12 8.75 -7.33
C ILE A 138 -5.92 7.91 -8.60
N PRO A 139 -6.76 6.89 -8.83
CA PRO A 139 -6.67 6.03 -10.01
C PRO A 139 -6.98 6.75 -11.32
N ALA A 140 -6.47 6.20 -12.42
CA ALA A 140 -6.77 6.67 -13.78
C ALA A 140 -8.28 6.76 -14.06
N ALA A 141 -9.04 5.75 -13.60
CA ALA A 141 -10.49 5.69 -13.77
C ALA A 141 -11.22 6.90 -13.14
N HIS A 142 -10.72 7.41 -12.01
CA HIS A 142 -11.33 8.57 -11.34
C HIS A 142 -11.04 9.88 -12.08
N ILE A 143 -9.93 9.96 -12.80
CA ILE A 143 -9.62 11.10 -13.69
C ILE A 143 -10.49 11.05 -14.96
N ALA A 144 -10.73 9.85 -15.50
CA ALA A 144 -11.54 9.65 -16.70
C ALA A 144 -13.05 9.85 -16.47
N ASP A 145 -13.54 9.59 -15.26
CA ASP A 145 -14.94 9.75 -14.84
C ASP A 145 -15.04 10.78 -13.68
N PRO A 146 -15.06 12.09 -14.01
CA PRO A 146 -15.02 13.17 -13.03
C PRO A 146 -16.34 13.28 -12.27
N GLN A 147 -16.39 12.66 -11.11
CA GLN A 147 -17.52 12.68 -10.18
C GLN A 147 -17.05 13.12 -8.79
N ASP A 148 -17.97 13.56 -7.94
CA ASP A 148 -17.68 13.83 -6.55
C ASP A 148 -17.27 12.55 -5.82
N ARG A 149 -16.11 12.55 -5.17
CA ARG A 149 -15.54 11.38 -4.49
C ARG A 149 -14.91 11.79 -3.15
N SER A 150 -15.02 10.91 -2.18
CA SER A 150 -14.33 10.99 -0.90
C SER A 150 -13.19 9.99 -0.87
N TYR A 151 -12.03 10.43 -0.39
CA TYR A 151 -10.81 9.65 -0.28
C TYR A 151 -10.36 9.60 1.18
N GLU A 152 -9.77 8.48 1.55
CA GLU A 152 -8.99 8.37 2.77
C GLU A 152 -7.52 8.71 2.46
N VAL A 153 -6.95 9.59 3.28
CA VAL A 153 -5.56 10.03 3.24
C VAL A 153 -4.88 9.47 4.48
N GLN A 154 -4.24 8.31 4.37
CA GLN A 154 -3.65 7.62 5.53
C GLN A 154 -2.22 7.17 5.29
N GLY A 155 -1.93 6.45 4.20
CA GLY A 155 -0.59 5.87 4.00
C GLY A 155 -0.14 5.01 5.17
N ILE A 156 1.00 5.34 5.78
CA ILE A 156 1.58 4.65 6.95
C ILE A 156 1.28 5.41 8.26
N SER A 157 0.57 6.54 8.17
CA SER A 157 0.22 7.39 9.32
C SER A 157 -0.64 6.66 10.38
N PRO A 158 -0.52 7.03 11.67
CA PRO A 158 -1.40 6.56 12.74
C PRO A 158 -2.89 6.62 12.44
N HIS A 159 -3.28 7.65 11.74
CA HIS A 159 -4.64 8.11 11.60
C HIS A 159 -4.91 8.45 10.14
N GLY A 160 -6.18 8.39 9.75
CA GLY A 160 -6.63 8.82 8.44
C GLY A 160 -7.16 10.24 8.48
N HIS A 161 -7.12 10.91 7.33
CA HIS A 161 -7.96 12.08 7.07
C HIS A 161 -8.90 11.81 5.90
N GLY A 162 -10.06 12.47 5.90
CA GLY A 162 -10.92 12.52 4.70
C GLY A 162 -10.49 13.62 3.75
N LEU A 163 -10.52 13.37 2.45
CA LEU A 163 -10.39 14.41 1.42
C LEU A 163 -11.52 14.26 0.41
N ARG A 164 -12.27 15.34 0.15
CA ARG A 164 -13.30 15.35 -0.90
C ARG A 164 -12.77 16.03 -2.15
N LEU A 165 -12.83 15.31 -3.28
CA LEU A 165 -12.59 15.87 -4.61
C LEU A 165 -13.92 15.98 -5.34
N THR A 166 -14.24 17.15 -5.88
CA THR A 166 -15.45 17.37 -6.67
C THR A 166 -15.19 17.08 -8.15
N ALA A 167 -16.26 16.92 -8.94
CA ALA A 167 -16.14 16.83 -10.40
C ALA A 167 -15.34 18.01 -11.00
N ASP A 168 -15.45 19.21 -10.40
CA ASP A 168 -14.68 20.39 -10.82
C ASP A 168 -13.17 20.26 -10.56
N HIS A 169 -12.79 19.69 -9.42
CA HIS A 169 -11.40 19.40 -9.10
C HIS A 169 -10.76 18.48 -10.15
N PHE A 170 -11.46 17.42 -10.57
CA PHE A 170 -10.97 16.53 -11.63
C PHE A 170 -10.81 17.24 -12.97
N ARG A 171 -11.77 18.09 -13.36
CA ARG A 171 -11.65 18.88 -14.60
C ARG A 171 -10.44 19.81 -14.58
N LYS A 172 -10.17 20.48 -13.45
CA LYS A 172 -8.96 21.31 -13.26
C LYS A 172 -7.68 20.51 -13.38
N LEU A 173 -7.62 19.32 -12.76
CA LEU A 173 -6.48 18.41 -12.89
C LEU A 173 -6.24 18.00 -14.35
N VAL A 174 -7.30 17.63 -15.09
CA VAL A 174 -7.21 17.30 -16.52
C VAL A 174 -6.74 18.50 -17.35
N ALA A 175 -7.16 19.71 -17.00
CA ALA A 175 -6.68 20.96 -17.61
C ALA A 175 -5.20 21.28 -17.28
N GLY A 176 -4.55 20.50 -16.42
CA GLY A 176 -3.15 20.67 -16.04
C GLY A 176 -2.94 21.61 -14.85
N GLU A 177 -4.01 22.06 -14.20
CA GLU A 177 -3.93 22.85 -12.99
C GLU A 177 -3.47 22.01 -11.80
N GLN A 178 -2.80 22.67 -10.84
CA GLN A 178 -2.48 22.08 -9.54
C GLN A 178 -3.56 22.45 -8.54
N LEU A 179 -4.03 21.47 -7.78
CA LEU A 179 -4.93 21.71 -6.64
C LEU A 179 -4.12 21.83 -5.35
N ALA A 180 -4.60 22.68 -4.43
CA ALA A 180 -4.14 22.74 -3.05
C ALA A 180 -5.36 22.66 -2.14
N LEU A 181 -5.59 21.50 -1.53
CA LEU A 181 -6.80 21.21 -0.76
C LEU A 181 -6.45 20.88 0.69
N ARG A 182 -7.33 21.23 1.62
CA ARG A 182 -7.18 20.86 3.02
C ARG A 182 -7.96 19.58 3.31
N THR A 183 -7.35 18.63 4.02
CA THR A 183 -8.07 17.45 4.49
C THR A 183 -9.03 17.79 5.62
N ALA A 184 -10.04 16.94 5.84
CA ALA A 184 -10.87 17.01 7.03
C ALA A 184 -9.99 16.85 8.29
N PRO A 185 -10.25 17.61 9.36
CA PRO A 185 -9.49 17.49 10.58
C PRO A 185 -9.67 16.09 11.18
N SER A 186 -8.57 15.52 11.65
CA SER A 186 -8.51 14.24 12.36
C SER A 186 -7.45 14.37 13.44
N GLU A 187 -7.71 13.83 14.63
CA GLU A 187 -6.80 13.92 15.78
C GLU A 187 -6.22 15.33 16.02
N GLY A 188 -7.08 16.35 15.91
CA GLY A 188 -6.72 17.74 16.21
C GLY A 188 -5.90 18.48 15.15
N HIS A 189 -5.61 17.88 13.99
CA HIS A 189 -4.90 18.56 12.90
C HIS A 189 -5.44 18.21 11.50
N SER A 190 -4.95 18.91 10.47
CA SER A 190 -5.29 18.69 9.06
C SER A 190 -4.04 18.89 8.21
N HIS A 191 -4.04 18.31 7.01
CA HIS A 191 -2.95 18.47 6.05
C HIS A 191 -3.40 19.32 4.86
N VAL A 192 -2.42 19.96 4.21
CA VAL A 192 -2.60 20.51 2.88
C VAL A 192 -2.07 19.49 1.88
N VAL A 193 -2.92 19.09 0.94
CA VAL A 193 -2.61 18.14 -0.13
C VAL A 193 -2.49 18.92 -1.43
N PHE A 194 -1.31 18.86 -2.03
CA PHE A 194 -1.06 19.34 -3.38
C PHE A 194 -1.20 18.19 -4.37
N ILE A 195 -2.04 18.38 -5.39
CA ILE A 195 -2.37 17.35 -6.37
C ILE A 195 -2.10 17.90 -7.76
N ARG A 196 -1.28 17.19 -8.54
CA ARG A 196 -1.05 17.49 -9.94
C ARG A 196 -1.22 16.23 -10.76
N TYR A 197 -2.06 16.27 -11.80
CA TYR A 197 -2.19 15.14 -12.70
C TYR A 197 -0.95 15.06 -13.60
N ALA A 198 -0.19 13.97 -13.48
CA ALA A 198 0.91 13.68 -14.39
C ALA A 198 0.30 13.08 -15.65
N ARG A 199 -0.17 13.95 -16.55
CA ARG A 199 -0.69 13.52 -17.84
C ARG A 199 0.36 12.58 -18.46
N PRO A 200 0.00 11.35 -18.84
CA PRO A 200 0.92 10.49 -19.57
C PRO A 200 1.46 11.31 -20.73
N ALA A 201 2.77 11.29 -20.94
CA ALA A 201 3.32 11.87 -22.16
C ALA A 201 2.49 11.27 -23.31
N LYS A 202 1.90 12.13 -24.16
CA LYS A 202 1.19 11.66 -25.35
C LYS A 202 2.15 10.65 -25.98
N ALA A 203 1.72 9.38 -26.09
CA ALA A 203 2.54 8.37 -26.73
C ALA A 203 3.06 9.02 -28.02
N PRO A 204 4.39 9.00 -28.27
CA PRO A 204 4.94 9.67 -29.44
C PRO A 204 4.08 9.25 -30.61
N GLU A 205 3.42 10.23 -31.22
CA GLU A 205 2.47 10.00 -32.31
C GLU A 205 3.18 9.06 -33.26
N GLU A 206 2.69 7.82 -33.33
CA GLU A 206 3.40 6.69 -33.93
C GLU A 206 3.91 7.19 -35.27
N ALA A 207 5.24 7.40 -35.36
CA ALA A 207 5.82 8.15 -36.46
C ALA A 207 5.28 7.51 -37.71
N THR A 208 4.52 8.26 -38.51
CA THR A 208 3.81 7.73 -39.67
C THR A 208 4.81 6.86 -40.40
N PRO A 209 4.56 5.53 -40.52
CA PRO A 209 5.54 4.63 -41.09
C PRO A 209 5.95 5.24 -42.44
N PRO A 210 7.26 5.33 -42.74
CA PRO A 210 7.72 5.97 -43.97
C PRO A 210 6.88 5.45 -45.11
N GLY A 211 6.21 6.37 -45.81
CA GLY A 211 5.19 6.03 -46.80
C GLY A 211 5.69 4.90 -47.69
N LYS A 212 4.86 3.87 -47.89
CA LYS A 212 5.20 2.75 -48.78
C LYS A 212 5.86 3.31 -50.04
N PRO A 213 7.04 2.81 -50.44
CA PRO A 213 7.70 3.30 -51.64
C PRO A 213 6.70 3.23 -52.80
N THR A 214 6.56 4.36 -53.51
CA THR A 214 5.72 4.45 -54.69
C THR A 214 6.14 3.31 -55.64
N PRO A 215 5.20 2.46 -56.10
CA PRO A 215 5.56 1.42 -57.05
C PRO A 215 6.20 2.08 -58.28
N PRO A 216 7.24 1.46 -58.87
CA PRO A 216 7.87 1.99 -60.07
C PRO A 216 6.80 2.22 -61.13
N GLY A 217 6.85 3.38 -61.77
CA GLY A 217 5.96 3.71 -62.88
C GLY A 217 6.06 2.66 -63.98
N PRO A 218 4.99 2.45 -64.77
CA PRO A 218 5.01 1.49 -65.87
C PRO A 218 6.17 1.82 -66.82
N PRO A 219 6.83 0.80 -67.40
CA PRO A 219 7.91 1.03 -68.36
C PRO A 219 7.43 1.87 -69.53
N ALA A 220 8.25 2.83 -69.94
CA ALA A 220 8.00 3.65 -71.12
C ALA A 220 7.80 2.74 -72.34
N SER A 221 6.74 3.01 -73.12
CA SER A 221 6.47 2.28 -74.35
C SER A 221 7.63 2.49 -75.34
N PRO A 222 8.08 1.44 -76.04
CA PRO A 222 9.16 1.57 -77.01
C PRO A 222 8.73 2.50 -78.16
N SER A 223 9.59 3.45 -78.51
CA SER A 223 9.42 4.28 -79.71
C SER A 223 9.42 3.39 -80.96
N PRO A 224 8.55 3.69 -81.95
CA PRO A 224 8.55 2.97 -83.22
C PRO A 224 9.91 3.16 -83.93
N ALA A 225 10.46 2.05 -84.43
CA ALA A 225 11.69 2.05 -85.21
C ALA A 225 11.46 2.70 -86.59
N PRO A 226 12.47 3.40 -87.15
CA PRO A 226 12.41 3.99 -88.48
C PRO A 226 12.45 2.94 -89.62
#